data_AF-A0A5N1GR27-F1
#
_entry.id   AF-A0A5N1GR27-F1
#
_cell.length_a   1.000
_cell.length_b   1.000
_cell.length_c   1.000
_cell.angle_alpha   90.00
_cell.angle_beta   90.00
_cell.angle_gamma   90.00
#
_symmetry.space_group_name_H-M   'P 1'
#
loop_
_entity.id
_entity.type
_entity.pdbx_description
1 polymer ?
#
loop_
_entity_poly.entity_id
_entity_poly.type
_entity_poly.pdbx_seq_one_letter_code
_entity_poly.pdbx_strand_id
1 'polypeptide(L)' 'MHDQQFEIYKKWRQQMLILDEAWDDDNFGQADTWSATNPLAREDFNETLAVHSLDHVSQEEMQAFEDDYDAAMI' A
#
# COMPACT_ATOMS: atom_id res chain seq x y z
N MET A 1 8.84 -15.58 0.20
CA MET A 1 8.57 -14.67 -0.94
C MET A 1 7.79 -13.45 -0.47
N HIS A 2 6.92 -13.57 0.55
CA HIS A 2 6.24 -12.43 1.20
C HIS A 2 7.17 -11.32 1.73
N ASP A 3 8.39 -11.63 2.19
CA ASP A 3 9.32 -10.59 2.68
C ASP A 3 9.63 -9.51 1.63
N GLN A 4 9.82 -9.90 0.36
CA GLN A 4 10.15 -8.95 -0.70
C GLN A 4 8.94 -8.11 -1.11
N GLN A 5 7.73 -8.71 -1.13
CA GLN A 5 6.49 -7.99 -1.38
C GLN A 5 6.20 -6.99 -0.25
N PHE A 6 6.45 -7.38 1.01
CA PHE A 6 6.32 -6.50 2.16
C PHE A 6 7.33 -5.33 2.12
N GLU A 7 8.59 -5.57 1.78
CA GLU A 7 9.57 -4.49 1.60
C GLU A 7 9.17 -3.48 0.52
N ILE A 8 8.51 -3.94 -0.55
CA ILE A 8 7.97 -3.06 -1.59
C ILE A 8 6.71 -2.36 -1.09
N TYR A 9 5.83 -3.05 -0.36
CA TYR A 9 4.65 -2.46 0.27
C TYR A 9 5.01 -1.25 1.13
N LYS A 10 6.05 -1.38 1.98
CA LYS A 10 6.53 -0.25 2.82
C LYS A 10 6.90 0.98 2.00
N LYS A 11 7.63 0.79 0.89
CA LYS A 11 8.07 1.90 0.02
C LYS A 11 6.90 2.52 -0.72
N TRP A 12 6.02 1.68 -1.28
CA TRP A 12 4.82 2.10 -1.98
C TRP A 12 3.90 2.92 -1.05
N ARG A 13 3.64 2.42 0.16
CA ARG A 13 2.80 3.08 1.17
C ARG A 13 3.35 4.45 1.55
N GLN A 14 4.66 4.56 1.76
CA GLN A 14 5.33 5.85 2.04
C GLN A 14 5.21 6.83 0.87
N GLN A 15 5.36 6.37 -0.37
CA GLN A 15 5.19 7.22 -1.55
C GLN A 15 3.76 7.75 -1.67
N MET A 16 2.77 6.91 -1.43
CA MET A 16 1.36 7.32 -1.48
C MET A 16 1.04 8.35 -0.41
N LEU A 17 1.54 8.19 0.82
CA LEU A 17 1.36 9.18 1.89
C LEU A 17 2.01 10.53 1.55
N ILE A 18 3.19 10.53 0.94
CA ILE A 18 3.86 11.77 0.49
C ILE A 18 3.06 12.45 -0.62
N LEU A 19 2.50 11.68 -1.56
CA LEU A 19 1.66 12.22 -2.64
C LEU A 19 0.33 12.78 -2.10
N ASP A 20 -0.27 12.10 -1.13
CA ASP A 20 -1.50 12.54 -0.47
C ASP A 20 -1.27 13.85 0.31
N GLU A 21 -0.17 13.94 1.06
CA GLU A 21 0.24 15.17 1.75
C GLU A 21 0.53 16.31 0.77
N ALA A 22 1.14 16.02 -0.38
CA ALA A 22 1.43 17.01 -1.41
C ALA A 22 0.19 17.53 -2.14
N TRP A 23 -0.95 16.84 -2.05
CA TRP A 23 -2.18 17.19 -2.77
C TRP A 23 -3.16 18.05 -1.97
N ASP A 24 -2.90 18.33 -0.68
CA ASP A 24 -3.58 19.28 0.21
C ASP A 24 -5.06 19.59 -0.14
N ASP A 25 -5.84 18.53 -0.40
CA ASP A 25 -7.27 18.61 -0.63
C ASP A 25 -7.94 18.08 0.64
N ASP A 26 -8.35 19.00 1.51
CA ASP A 26 -9.05 18.85 2.81
C ASP A 26 -10.30 17.93 2.78
N ASN A 27 -10.59 17.26 1.66
CA ASN A 27 -11.86 16.62 1.35
C ASN A 27 -11.77 15.13 1.00
N PHE A 28 -10.58 14.54 0.95
CA PHE A 28 -10.42 13.09 0.82
C PHE A 28 -10.05 12.48 2.17
N GLY A 29 -10.89 11.59 2.69
CA GLY A 29 -10.63 10.84 3.93
C GLY A 29 -9.32 10.06 3.82
N GLN A 30 -8.25 10.61 4.40
CA GLN A 30 -6.84 10.23 4.20
C GLN A 30 -6.46 8.82 4.67
N ALA A 31 -7.33 8.09 5.38
CA ALA A 31 -7.02 6.74 5.87
C ALA A 31 -7.39 5.63 4.86
N ASP A 32 -8.48 5.79 4.12
CA ASP A 32 -9.08 4.70 3.34
C ASP A 32 -8.58 4.63 1.89
N THR A 33 -8.11 5.75 1.33
CA THR A 33 -7.75 5.85 -0.10
C THR A 33 -6.68 4.85 -0.51
N TRP A 34 -5.67 4.61 0.35
CA TRP A 34 -4.53 3.75 0.03
C TRP A 34 -4.54 2.42 0.81
N SER A 35 -5.71 2.04 1.37
CA SER A 35 -5.86 0.85 2.20
C SER A 35 -6.03 -0.44 1.38
N ALA A 36 -5.78 -1.59 2.00
CA ALA A 36 -6.04 -2.91 1.41
C ALA A 36 -7.51 -3.12 1.00
N THR A 37 -8.43 -2.43 1.66
CA THR A 37 -9.88 -2.47 1.37
C THR A 37 -10.24 -1.73 0.09
N ASN A 38 -9.41 -0.79 -0.36
CA ASN A 38 -9.61 -0.10 -1.62
C ASN A 38 -9.08 -0.96 -2.79
N PRO A 39 -9.96 -1.40 -3.72
CA PRO A 39 -9.52 -2.19 -4.87
C PRO A 39 -8.53 -1.46 -5.76
N LEU A 40 -8.66 -0.13 -5.92
CA LEU A 40 -7.76 0.66 -6.77
C LEU A 40 -6.36 0.77 -6.15
N ALA A 41 -6.27 0.90 -4.83
CA ALA A 41 -5.00 0.90 -4.12
C ALA A 41 -4.28 -0.45 -4.25
N ARG A 42 -5.05 -1.54 -4.18
CA ARG A 42 -4.51 -2.89 -4.39
C ARG A 42 -4.07 -3.13 -5.83
N GLU A 43 -4.81 -2.62 -6.81
CA GLU A 43 -4.41 -2.69 -8.22
C GLU A 43 -3.10 -1.93 -8.45
N ASP A 44 -2.98 -0.70 -7.95
CA ASP A 44 -1.76 0.11 -8.08
C ASP A 44 -0.54 -0.57 -7.41
N PHE A 45 -0.75 -1.14 -6.21
CA PHE A 45 0.28 -1.92 -5.55
C PHE A 45 0.68 -3.17 -6.35
N ASN A 46 -0.30 -3.89 -6.93
CA ASN A 46 -0.02 -5.05 -7.78
C ASN A 46 0.72 -4.68 -9.07
N GLU A 47 0.43 -3.52 -9.67
CA GLU A 47 1.22 -3.00 -10.79
C GLU A 47 2.66 -2.72 -10.37
N THR A 48 2.86 -2.17 -9.17
CA THR A 48 4.20 -1.99 -8.59
C THR A 48 4.92 -3.32 -8.41
N LEU A 49 4.24 -4.35 -7.90
CA LEU A 49 4.82 -5.71 -7.77
C LEU A 49 5.19 -6.32 -9.13
N ALA A 50 4.35 -6.11 -10.16
CA ALA A 50 4.62 -6.59 -11.51
C ALA A 50 5.89 -5.98 -12.12
N VAL A 51 6.15 -4.68 -11.87
CA VAL A 51 7.42 -4.02 -12.27
C VAL A 51 8.63 -4.71 -11.62
N HIS A 52 8.46 -5.25 -10.42
CA HIS A 52 9.49 -6.01 -9.70
C HIS A 52 9.49 -7.52 -10.00
N SER A 53 8.70 -7.99 -10.98
CA SER A 53 8.54 -9.42 -11.33
C SER A 53 8.07 -10.28 -10.17
N LEU A 54 7.22 -9.72 -9.30
CA LEU A 54 6.63 -10.41 -8.16
C LEU A 54 5.16 -10.73 -8.42
N ASP A 55 4.66 -11.76 -7.73
CA ASP A 55 3.26 -12.16 -7.80
C ASP A 55 2.35 -11.07 -7.21
N HIS A 56 1.15 -10.97 -7.77
CA HIS A 56 0.10 -10.11 -7.24
C HIS A 56 -0.36 -10.63 -5.88
N VAL A 57 -0.85 -9.72 -5.05
CA VAL A 57 -1.42 -10.01 -3.75
C VAL A 57 -2.94 -9.93 -3.78
N SER A 58 -3.55 -10.80 -3.00
CA SER A 58 -4.97 -10.72 -2.65
C SER A 58 -5.25 -9.57 -1.68
N GLN A 59 -6.53 -9.29 -1.44
CA GLN A 59 -6.95 -8.33 -0.40
C GLN A 59 -6.45 -8.75 0.99
N GLU A 60 -6.57 -10.03 1.32
CA GLU A 60 -6.17 -10.57 2.62
C GLU A 60 -4.66 -10.45 2.85
N GLU A 61 -3.86 -10.70 1.81
CA GLU A 61 -2.41 -10.53 1.88
C GLU A 61 -1.99 -9.07 2.01
N MET A 62 -2.64 -8.16 1.27
CA MET A 62 -2.38 -6.73 1.41
C MET A 62 -2.80 -6.21 2.79
N GLN A 63 -3.88 -6.74 3.36
CA GLN A 63 -4.30 -6.38 4.72
C GLN A 63 -3.27 -6.83 5.76
N ALA A 64 -2.72 -8.05 5.62
CA ALA A 64 -1.67 -8.51 6.51
C ALA A 64 -0.42 -7.60 6.45
N PHE A 65 -0.07 -7.09 5.27
CA PHE A 65 1.02 -6.13 5.13
C PHE A 65 0.69 -4.76 5.76
N GLU A 66 -0.56 -4.32 5.69
CA GLU A 66 -1.01 -3.10 6.35
C GLU A 66 -0.90 -3.23 7.88
N ASP A 67 -1.40 -4.32 8.44
CA ASP A 67 -1.34 -4.60 9.87
C ASP A 67 0.11 -4.68 10.38
N ASP A 68 1.00 -5.37 9.63
CA ASP A 68 2.42 -5.48 9.95
C ASP A 68 3.15 -4.14 9.82
N TYR A 69 2.78 -3.31 8.84
CA TYR A 69 3.34 -1.97 8.65
C TYR A 69 2.96 -1.03 9.80
N ASP A 70 1.68 -1.00 10.17
CA ASP A 70 1.16 -0.18 11.25
C ASP A 70 1.77 -0.60 12.59
N ALA A 71 1.91 -1.92 12.85
CA ALA A 71 2.58 -2.43 14.04
C ALA A 71 4.06 -2.02 14.12
N ALA A 72 4.74 -1.85 12.99
CA ALA A 72 6.15 -1.43 12.94
C ALA A 72 6.34 0.09 13.12
N MET A 73 5.28 0.88 13.01
CA MET A 73 5.29 2.34 13.14
C MET A 73 4.91 2.83 14.55
N ILE A 74 4.51 1.92 15.45
CA ILE A 74 4.22 2.15 16.88
C ILE A 74 5.50 1.98 17.71
#